data_AF-A0A1J3CW55-F1
#
_entry.id   AF-A0A1J3CW55-F1
#
_cell.length_a   1.000
_cell.length_b   1.000
_cell.length_c   1.000
_cell.angle_alpha   90.00
_cell.angle_beta   90.00
_cell.angle_gamma   90.00
#
_symmetry.space_group_name_H-M   'P 1'
#
loop_
_entity.id
_entity.type
_entity.pdbx_description
1 polymer ?
#
loop_
_entity_poly.entity_id
_entity_poly.type
_entity_poly.pdbx_seq_one_letter_code
_entity_poly.pdbx_strand_id
1 'polypeptide(L)'
;RGLGLEFVSQYVHEPNTHVIATARNLSKATALQQLKTKHSNLTLVEVDVSSPESIRTALKSLPPLSLLINNAGIAHTYNGISNATA
;
A
#
# COMPACT_ATOMS: atom_id res chain seq x y z
N ARG A 1 3.44 -4.22 -7.46
CA ARG A 1 4.70 -3.78 -8.12
C ARG A 1 5.27 -2.59 -7.36
N GLY A 2 6.56 -2.29 -7.53
CA GLY A 2 7.23 -1.21 -6.82
C GLY A 2 7.69 -1.59 -5.40
N LEU A 3 8.35 -0.66 -4.72
CA LEU A 3 8.99 -0.88 -3.42
C LEU A 3 8.03 -1.41 -2.34
N GLY A 4 6.79 -0.89 -2.30
CA GLY A 4 5.78 -1.38 -1.37
C GLY A 4 5.49 -2.88 -1.48
N LEU A 5 5.46 -3.45 -2.70
CA LEU A 5 5.26 -4.89 -2.87
C LEU A 5 6.51 -5.68 -2.41
N GLU A 6 7.69 -5.16 -2.69
CA GLU A 6 8.95 -5.80 -2.32
C GLU A 6 9.10 -5.86 -0.79
N PHE A 7 8.80 -4.77 -0.08
CA PHE A 7 8.76 -4.78 1.38
C PHE A 7 7.83 -5.87 1.91
N VAL A 8 6.62 -5.99 1.37
CA VAL A 8 5.70 -7.05 1.78
C VAL A 8 6.32 -8.43 1.51
N SER A 9 6.90 -8.64 0.33
CA SER A 9 7.55 -9.91 -0.03
C SER A 9 8.69 -10.29 0.91
N GLN A 10 9.46 -9.34 1.42
CA GLN A 10 10.55 -9.60 2.37
C GLN A 10 10.01 -9.80 3.79
N TYR A 11 9.20 -8.88 4.30
CA TYR A 11 8.72 -8.92 5.69
C TYR A 11 7.80 -10.10 6.00
N VAL A 12 7.12 -10.71 5.01
CA VAL A 12 6.34 -11.94 5.28
C VAL A 12 7.23 -13.14 5.61
N HIS A 13 8.53 -13.09 5.34
CA HIS A 13 9.50 -14.12 5.70
C HIS A 13 10.20 -13.83 7.04
N GLU A 14 10.05 -12.64 7.60
CA GLU A 14 10.67 -12.27 8.87
C GLU A 14 10.01 -13.03 10.04
N PRO A 15 10.79 -13.68 10.92
CA PRO A 15 10.25 -14.37 12.07
C PRO A 15 9.41 -13.46 12.96
N ASN A 16 8.32 -13.99 13.51
CA ASN A 16 7.42 -13.26 14.42
C ASN A 16 6.83 -11.97 13.84
N THR A 17 6.77 -11.85 12.50
CA THR A 17 6.24 -10.66 11.82
C THR A 17 4.89 -10.96 11.18
N HIS A 18 3.91 -10.11 11.48
CA HIS A 18 2.63 -10.07 10.78
C HIS A 18 2.58 -8.83 9.89
N VAL A 19 2.36 -9.01 8.61
CA VAL A 19 2.36 -7.92 7.63
C VAL A 19 0.92 -7.53 7.31
N ILE A 20 0.62 -6.24 7.45
CA ILE A 20 -0.63 -5.64 6.98
C ILE A 20 -0.29 -4.80 5.74
N ALA A 21 -0.65 -5.31 4.56
CA ALA A 21 -0.42 -4.62 3.31
C ALA A 21 -1.70 -3.91 2.84
N THR A 22 -1.55 -2.66 2.41
CA THR A 22 -2.68 -1.85 1.93
C THR A 22 -2.58 -1.56 0.44
N ALA A 23 -3.74 -1.43 -0.21
CA ALA A 23 -3.85 -0.89 -1.56
C ALA A 23 -5.20 -0.19 -1.72
N ARG A 24 -5.28 0.76 -2.66
CA ARG A 24 -6.54 1.48 -2.99
C ARG A 24 -7.62 0.57 -3.56
N ASN A 25 -7.23 -0.51 -4.21
CA ASN A 25 -8.15 -1.47 -4.82
C ASN A 25 -7.50 -2.84 -4.78
N LEU A 26 -8.01 -3.72 -3.91
CA LEU A 26 -7.45 -5.05 -3.71
C LEU A 26 -7.72 -6.01 -4.87
N SER A 27 -8.80 -5.81 -5.63
CA SER A 27 -9.12 -6.65 -6.79
C SER A 27 -8.14 -6.44 -7.95
N LYS A 28 -7.55 -5.24 -8.05
CA LYS A 28 -6.48 -4.92 -9.02
C LYS A 28 -5.08 -5.27 -8.54
N ALA A 29 -4.91 -5.65 -7.27
CA ALA A 29 -3.61 -5.92 -6.66
C ALA A 29 -3.19 -7.40 -6.78
N THR A 30 -3.17 -7.94 -8.00
CA THR A 30 -2.99 -9.39 -8.25
C THR A 30 -1.76 -9.99 -7.57
N ALA A 31 -0.62 -9.28 -7.56
CA ALA A 31 0.60 -9.78 -6.91
C ALA A 31 0.46 -9.87 -5.37
N LEU A 32 -0.24 -8.93 -4.73
CA LEU A 32 -0.52 -9.01 -3.29
C LEU A 32 -1.50 -10.14 -2.99
N GLN A 33 -2.52 -10.33 -3.84
CA GLN A 33 -3.46 -11.44 -3.72
C GLN A 33 -2.74 -12.80 -3.82
N GLN A 34 -1.84 -12.96 -4.79
CA GLN A 34 -1.02 -14.16 -4.95
C GLN A 34 -0.06 -14.40 -3.77
N LEU A 35 0.46 -13.34 -3.16
CA LEU A 35 1.30 -13.49 -1.97
C LEU A 35 0.45 -13.90 -0.77
N LYS A 36 -0.76 -13.34 -0.63
CA LYS A 36 -1.69 -13.67 0.45
C LYS A 36 -2.10 -15.15 0.47
N THR A 37 -2.20 -15.81 -0.68
CA THR A 37 -2.51 -17.24 -0.73
C THR A 37 -1.37 -18.12 -0.20
N LYS A 38 -0.13 -17.61 -0.19
CA LYS A 38 1.07 -18.34 0.25
C LYS A 38 1.43 -18.06 1.72
N HIS A 39 0.97 -16.95 2.27
CA HIS A 39 1.37 -16.46 3.59
C HIS A 39 0.15 -16.17 4.48
N SER A 40 0.01 -16.94 5.55
CA SER A 40 -1.06 -16.75 6.55
C SER A 40 -0.86 -15.48 7.39
N ASN A 41 0.40 -15.09 7.63
CA ASN A 41 0.83 -13.88 8.34
C ASN A 41 0.76 -12.59 7.50
N LEU A 42 0.08 -12.62 6.36
CA LEU A 42 -0.23 -11.44 5.55
C LEU A 42 -1.73 -11.13 5.65
N THR A 43 -2.08 -9.88 5.97
CA THR A 43 -3.45 -9.37 5.86
C THR A 43 -3.49 -8.27 4.80
N LEU A 44 -4.49 -8.34 3.92
CA LEU A 44 -4.72 -7.29 2.92
C LEU A 44 -5.88 -6.41 3.37
N VAL A 45 -5.69 -5.09 3.33
CA VAL A 45 -6.72 -4.11 3.69
C VAL A 45 -6.84 -3.06 2.59
N GLU A 46 -8.07 -2.76 2.18
CA GLU A 46 -8.31 -1.70 1.20
C GLU A 46 -8.25 -0.35 1.89
N VAL A 47 -7.36 0.54 1.42
CA VAL A 47 -7.18 1.89 1.97
C VAL A 47 -6.92 2.87 0.84
N ASP A 48 -7.70 3.95 0.81
CA ASP A 48 -7.39 5.14 0.02
C ASP A 48 -6.79 6.23 0.91
N VAL A 49 -5.49 6.47 0.73
CA VAL A 49 -4.72 7.41 1.56
C VAL A 49 -5.11 8.88 1.32
N SER A 50 -5.83 9.19 0.23
CA SER A 50 -6.41 10.51 0.00
C SER A 50 -7.75 10.73 0.72
N SER A 51 -8.34 9.68 1.30
CA SER A 51 -9.64 9.73 1.98
C SER A 51 -9.49 9.50 3.49
N PRO A 52 -9.70 10.54 4.32
CA PRO A 52 -9.70 10.41 5.78
C PRO A 52 -10.69 9.35 6.30
N GLU A 53 -11.85 9.24 5.68
CA GLU A 53 -12.91 8.27 6.01
C GLU A 53 -12.47 6.83 5.71
N SER A 54 -11.79 6.61 4.57
CA SER A 54 -11.21 5.31 4.24
C SER A 54 -10.17 4.90 5.29
N ILE A 55 -9.27 5.81 5.65
CA ILE A 55 -8.26 5.59 6.68
C ILE A 55 -8.92 5.25 8.02
N ARG A 56 -9.86 6.08 8.50
CA ARG A 56 -10.56 5.86 9.78
C ARG A 56 -11.29 4.52 9.80
N THR A 57 -11.89 4.13 8.69
CA THR A 57 -12.60 2.85 8.58
C THR A 57 -11.63 1.68 8.68
N ALA A 58 -10.50 1.73 7.96
CA ALA A 58 -9.47 0.70 8.02
C ALA A 58 -8.88 0.55 9.43
N LEU A 59 -8.58 1.67 10.11
CA LEU A 59 -7.98 1.67 11.45
C LEU A 59 -8.82 0.96 12.52
N LYS A 60 -10.16 0.93 12.38
CA LYS A 60 -11.06 0.27 13.35
C LYS A 60 -10.78 -1.22 13.52
N SER A 61 -10.27 -1.87 12.48
CA SER A 61 -10.00 -3.30 12.47
C SER A 61 -8.52 -3.66 12.62
N LEU A 62 -7.62 -2.66 12.75
CA LEU A 62 -6.19 -2.93 12.84
C LEU A 62 -5.77 -3.16 14.30
N PRO A 63 -4.89 -4.15 14.55
CA PRO A 63 -4.23 -4.27 15.84
C PRO A 63 -3.22 -3.11 16.03
N PRO A 64 -2.68 -2.93 17.25
CA PRO A 64 -1.54 -2.05 17.48
C PRO A 64 -0.40 -2.34 16.49
N LEU A 65 0.19 -1.28 15.95
CA LEU A 65 1.23 -1.36 14.93
C LEU A 65 2.61 -1.07 15.54
N SER A 66 3.59 -1.92 15.26
CA SER A 66 4.99 -1.71 15.69
C SER A 66 5.81 -0.90 14.69
N LEU A 67 5.43 -0.94 13.41
CA LEU A 67 6.12 -0.26 12.31
C LEU A 67 5.10 0.21 11.27
N LEU A 68 5.26 1.45 10.80
CA LEU A 68 4.46 2.03 9.71
C LEU A 68 5.38 2.47 8.57
N ILE A 69 5.17 1.91 7.38
CA ILE A 69 5.90 2.28 6.16
C ILE A 69 4.98 3.14 5.29
N ASN A 70 5.21 4.45 5.27
CA ASN A 70 4.46 5.36 4.40
C ASN A 70 5.05 5.38 2.97
N ASN A 71 4.71 4.36 2.18
CA ASN A 71 5.22 4.19 0.80
C ASN A 71 4.30 4.77 -0.29
N ALA A 72 3.04 5.13 0.03
CA ALA A 72 2.10 5.58 -0.99
C ALA A 72 2.45 7.00 -1.49
N GLY A 73 2.93 7.10 -2.72
CA GLY A 73 3.30 8.37 -3.35
C GLY A 73 3.07 8.35 -4.85
N ILE A 74 2.79 9.53 -5.41
CA ILE A 74 2.67 9.78 -6.84
C ILE A 74 3.55 10.97 -7.21
N ALA A 75 4.28 10.88 -8.32
CA ALA A 75 5.00 12.00 -8.89
C ALA A 75 4.14 12.62 -9.99
N HIS A 76 3.89 13.93 -9.91
CA HIS A 76 3.20 14.67 -10.97
C HIS A 76 4.23 15.29 -11.91
N THR A 77 4.10 15.03 -13.21
CA THR A 77 4.84 15.77 -14.23
C THR A 77 4.08 17.07 -14.53
N TYR A 78 4.68 18.20 -14.21
CA TYR A 78 4.19 19.50 -14.64
C TYR A 78 4.76 19.80 -16.02
N ASN A 79 3.89 19.87 -17.03
CA ASN A 79 4.27 20.49 -18.29
C ASN A 79 4.40 21.98 -18.00
N GLY A 80 5.64 22.49 -18.03
CA GLY A 80 5.90 23.92 -17.89
C GLY A 80 5.15 24.73 -18.95
N ILE A 81 5.05 26.03 -18.72
CA ILE A 81 4.41 26.96 -19.66
C ILE A 81 5.17 26.88 -20.99
N SER A 82 4.63 26.17 -21.98
CA SER A 82 5.18 26.20 -23.33
C SER A 82 4.93 27.59 -23.88
N ASN A 83 6.00 28.30 -24.27
CA ASN A 83 5.95 29.67 -24.76
C ASN A 83 4.78 29.87 -25.73
N ALA A 84 3.83 30.73 -25.36
CA ALA A 84 2.87 31.29 -26.29
C ALA A 84 3.69 32.10 -27.33
N THR A 85 3.87 31.54 -28.51
CA THR A 85 4.43 32.28 -29.65
C THR A 85 3.42 33.36 -30.02
N ALA A 86 3.88 34.61 -29.93
CA ALA A 86 3.19 35.82 -30.41
C ALA A 86 3.04 35.82 -31.94
#